data_AF-A0A081XI06-F1
#
_entry.id   AF-A0A081XI06-F1
#
_cell.length_a   1.000
_cell.length_b   1.000
_cell.length_c   1.000
_cell.angle_alpha   90.00
_cell.angle_beta   90.00
_cell.angle_gamma   90.00
#
_symmetry.space_group_name_H-M   'P 1'
#
loop_
_entity.id
_entity.type
_entity.pdbx_description
1 polymer ?
#
loop_
_entity_poly.entity_id
_entity_poly.type
_entity_poly.pdbx_seq_one_letter_code
_entity_poly.pdbx_strand_id
1 'polypeptide(L)'
;MSTTAVDVPVLERMIAAAAAAPSVHNTQPWRFRFVPDTRTLEVRAAPERGLRHIDPAGRALHVSVGCAVLNLRVAVAHHGWEPVTRLLPHPERPDLLATVRLARAAGATSLPDLYEVLWHRHSSRFPFSRQPLPRSLLAEFGDAAHAEGALLWFPEPPETARVLQATREAEHRNTADADRAAESRRWVRAAEHSRLGVPAAALGVQDVRDHVPTRDFGAHRHPSVLQARPYEARPLIAVLCTPHDRRADWLRAGQALERVLLTATAHGVRASLLHQALEWPDLRRHLRSPAGRPRGHPQMVLRLGYGPQGPPSPRRTALDVLTRV
;
A
#
# COMPACT_ATOMS: atom_id res chain seq x y z
N MET A 1 23.66 -32.33 11.41
CA MET A 1 22.26 -31.89 11.21
C MET A 1 22.21 -31.08 9.91
N SER A 2 21.67 -31.65 8.84
CA SER A 2 21.65 -30.97 7.53
C SER A 2 20.70 -29.77 7.58
N THR A 3 21.26 -28.58 7.65
CA THR A 3 20.55 -27.34 7.37
C THR A 3 20.12 -27.39 5.91
N THR A 4 18.86 -27.78 5.63
CA THR A 4 18.25 -27.58 4.31
C THR A 4 18.44 -26.12 3.92
N ALA A 5 19.37 -25.87 3.00
CA ALA A 5 19.61 -24.55 2.46
C ALA A 5 18.33 -24.08 1.75
N VAL A 6 18.03 -22.78 1.83
CA VAL A 6 16.92 -22.22 1.06
C VAL A 6 17.40 -22.15 -0.40
N ASP A 7 16.68 -22.85 -1.28
CA ASP A 7 17.04 -22.87 -2.70
C ASP A 7 16.98 -21.46 -3.32
N VAL A 8 17.93 -21.15 -4.19
CA VAL A 8 18.12 -19.78 -4.72
C VAL A 8 16.91 -19.32 -5.54
N PRO A 9 16.36 -20.11 -6.49
CA PRO A 9 15.11 -19.78 -7.17
C PRO A 9 13.92 -19.55 -6.23
N VAL A 10 13.83 -20.28 -5.12
CA VAL A 10 12.77 -20.09 -4.12
C VAL A 10 12.94 -18.74 -3.43
N LEU A 11 14.17 -18.41 -3.02
CA LEU A 11 14.50 -17.11 -2.42
C LEU A 11 14.15 -15.96 -3.39
N GLU A 12 14.50 -16.07 -4.66
CA GLU A 12 14.20 -15.04 -5.67
C GLU A 12 12.69 -14.84 -5.88
N ARG A 13 11.90 -15.92 -5.88
CA ARG A 13 10.43 -15.83 -5.93
C ARG A 13 9.84 -15.13 -4.71
N MET A 14 10.35 -15.42 -3.51
CA MET A 14 9.93 -14.74 -2.28
C MET A 14 10.20 -13.22 -2.36
N ILE A 15 11.38 -12.84 -2.86
CA ILE A 15 11.73 -11.43 -3.04
C ILE A 15 10.91 -10.77 -4.15
N ALA A 16 10.67 -11.45 -5.26
CA ALA A 16 9.84 -10.93 -6.35
C ALA A 16 8.41 -10.64 -5.85
N ALA A 17 7.83 -11.54 -5.06
CA ALA A 17 6.53 -11.35 -4.43
C ALA A 17 6.54 -10.16 -3.47
N ALA A 18 7.54 -10.05 -2.60
CA ALA A 18 7.71 -8.90 -1.71
C ALA A 18 7.81 -7.57 -2.49
N ALA A 19 8.57 -7.56 -3.59
CA ALA A 19 8.75 -6.39 -4.44
C ALA A 19 7.47 -6.00 -5.21
N ALA A 20 6.54 -6.93 -5.46
CA ALA A 20 5.27 -6.65 -6.14
C ALA A 20 4.32 -5.75 -5.34
N ALA A 21 4.57 -5.57 -4.03
CA ALA A 21 3.78 -4.75 -3.14
C ALA A 21 3.56 -3.31 -3.68
N PRO A 22 2.40 -2.69 -3.38
CA PRO A 22 2.17 -1.28 -3.66
C PRO A 22 3.05 -0.41 -2.77
N SER A 23 3.45 0.75 -3.28
CA SER A 23 4.15 1.77 -2.52
C SER A 23 3.70 3.16 -2.95
N VAL A 24 3.84 4.14 -2.05
CA VAL A 24 3.57 5.55 -2.35
C VAL A 24 4.34 5.94 -3.61
N HIS A 25 3.64 6.50 -4.60
CA HIS A 25 4.22 6.92 -5.89
C HIS A 25 5.04 5.82 -6.62
N ASN A 26 4.82 4.54 -6.27
CA ASN A 26 5.63 3.41 -6.73
C ASN A 26 7.14 3.62 -6.50
N THR A 27 7.53 4.25 -5.37
CA THR A 27 8.94 4.50 -5.02
C THR A 27 9.71 3.24 -4.63
N GLN A 28 9.00 2.15 -4.29
CA GLN A 28 9.56 0.86 -3.85
C GLN A 28 10.70 1.08 -2.83
N PRO A 29 10.41 1.68 -1.66
CA PRO A 29 11.42 2.23 -0.75
C PRO A 29 12.02 1.15 0.15
N TRP A 30 12.33 -0.01 -0.42
CA TRP A 30 12.85 -1.18 0.26
C TRP A 30 14.10 -1.73 -0.43
N ARG A 31 14.92 -2.40 0.39
CA ARG A 31 16.01 -3.31 0.02
C ARG A 31 15.89 -4.57 0.86
N PHE A 32 16.28 -5.70 0.31
CA PHE A 32 16.25 -6.99 0.99
C PHE A 32 17.67 -7.51 1.17
N ARG A 33 17.93 -8.13 2.32
CA ARG A 33 19.17 -8.86 2.56
C ARG A 33 18.84 -10.23 3.12
N PHE A 34 19.43 -11.27 2.55
CA PHE A 34 19.33 -12.61 3.11
C PHE A 34 20.53 -12.88 4.03
N VAL A 35 20.27 -13.43 5.21
CA VAL A 35 21.27 -13.85 6.20
C VAL A 35 21.22 -15.38 6.29
N PRO A 36 22.13 -16.11 5.62
CA PRO A 36 22.07 -17.57 5.51
C PRO A 36 22.06 -18.31 6.85
N ASP A 37 22.94 -17.91 7.76
CA ASP A 37 23.16 -18.58 9.06
C ASP A 37 21.87 -18.72 9.89
N THR A 38 21.00 -17.71 9.81
CA THR A 38 19.74 -17.68 10.55
C THR A 38 18.52 -17.90 9.65
N ARG A 39 18.73 -18.06 8.33
CA ARG A 39 17.68 -18.07 7.29
C ARG A 39 16.72 -16.90 7.45
N THR A 40 17.26 -15.69 7.60
CA THR A 40 16.48 -14.48 7.84
C THR A 40 16.55 -13.56 6.65
N LEU A 41 15.38 -13.10 6.21
CA LEU A 41 15.23 -11.99 5.28
C LEU A 41 15.08 -10.69 6.07
N GLU A 42 16.06 -9.81 5.94
CA GLU A 42 15.99 -8.43 6.41
C GLU A 42 15.29 -7.55 5.37
N VAL A 43 14.34 -6.73 5.81
CA VAL A 43 13.67 -5.71 5.00
C VAL A 43 14.12 -4.34 5.50
N ARG A 44 14.89 -3.64 4.67
CA ARG A 44 15.53 -2.36 5.01
C ARG A 44 14.92 -1.22 4.22
N ALA A 45 14.87 -0.04 4.83
CA ALA A 45 14.47 1.19 4.16
C ALA A 45 15.46 1.56 3.04
N ALA A 46 14.94 2.12 1.96
CA ALA A 46 15.72 2.78 0.91
C ALA A 46 15.42 4.30 0.93
N PRO A 47 15.95 5.06 1.90
CA PRO A 47 15.58 6.45 2.14
C PRO A 47 15.94 7.38 0.97
N GLU A 48 16.89 7.01 0.12
CA GLU A 48 17.22 7.74 -1.11
C GLU A 48 16.07 7.79 -2.13
N ARG A 49 15.02 6.98 -1.91
CA ARG A 49 13.77 6.96 -2.69
C ARG A 49 12.61 7.62 -1.93
N GLY A 50 12.89 8.27 -0.81
CA GLY A 50 11.90 8.97 -0.01
C GLY A 50 11.28 10.16 -0.73
N LEU A 51 10.15 10.61 -0.20
CA LEU A 51 9.45 11.81 -0.64
C LEU A 51 9.63 12.88 0.43
N ARG A 52 10.63 13.74 0.29
CA ARG A 52 11.04 14.67 1.35
C ARG A 52 9.98 15.72 1.64
N HIS A 53 9.21 16.13 0.63
CA HIS A 53 8.17 17.13 0.80
C HIS A 53 6.82 16.47 1.12
N ILE A 54 6.49 15.38 0.42
CA ILE A 54 5.20 14.67 0.57
C ILE A 54 5.14 13.83 1.85
N ASP A 55 6.22 13.14 2.21
CA ASP A 55 6.32 12.22 3.36
C ASP A 55 7.56 12.52 4.25
N PRO A 56 7.68 13.73 4.81
CA PRO A 56 8.87 14.13 5.58
C PRO A 56 9.12 13.26 6.81
N ALA A 57 8.05 12.70 7.41
CA ALA A 57 8.15 11.79 8.56
C ALA A 57 8.40 10.32 8.17
N GLY A 58 8.41 10.00 6.87
CA GLY A 58 8.60 8.63 6.38
C GLY A 58 7.43 7.68 6.68
N ARG A 59 6.22 8.17 7.00
CA ARG A 59 5.08 7.33 7.33
C ARG A 59 4.62 6.52 6.12
N ALA A 60 4.48 7.15 4.96
CA ALA A 60 4.09 6.49 3.73
C ALA A 60 5.14 5.46 3.29
N LEU A 61 6.43 5.74 3.53
CA LEU A 61 7.51 4.77 3.38
C LEU A 61 7.30 3.53 4.26
N HIS A 62 7.03 3.71 5.56
CA HIS A 62 6.82 2.57 6.48
C HIS A 62 5.57 1.77 6.12
N VAL A 63 4.47 2.43 5.73
CA VAL A 63 3.27 1.74 5.21
C VAL A 63 3.61 0.94 3.95
N SER A 64 4.35 1.52 3.01
CA SER A 64 4.78 0.82 1.79
C SER A 64 5.62 -0.43 2.13
N VAL A 65 6.57 -0.31 3.07
CA VAL A 65 7.39 -1.44 3.52
C VAL A 65 6.56 -2.49 4.24
N GLY A 66 5.55 -2.10 5.01
CA GLY A 66 4.61 -3.04 5.63
C GLY A 66 3.87 -3.89 4.58
N CYS A 67 3.47 -3.29 3.44
CA CYS A 67 2.90 -4.06 2.34
C CYS A 67 3.88 -5.12 1.80
N ALA A 68 5.14 -4.73 1.59
CA ALA A 68 6.19 -5.64 1.14
C ALA A 68 6.46 -6.78 2.15
N VAL A 69 6.40 -6.48 3.46
CA VAL A 69 6.53 -7.48 4.52
C VAL A 69 5.38 -8.49 4.49
N LEU A 70 4.14 -8.05 4.25
CA LEU A 70 3.03 -9.01 4.11
C LEU A 70 3.23 -9.91 2.89
N ASN A 71 3.53 -9.34 1.72
CA ASN A 71 3.74 -10.16 0.52
C ASN A 71 4.89 -11.15 0.71
N LEU A 72 5.93 -10.76 1.44
CA LEU A 72 7.00 -11.67 1.82
C LEU A 72 6.50 -12.81 2.72
N ARG A 73 5.70 -12.50 3.75
CA ARG A 73 5.09 -13.51 4.63
C ARG A 73 4.23 -14.51 3.85
N VAL A 74 3.40 -14.01 2.93
CA VAL A 74 2.57 -14.84 2.03
C VAL A 74 3.45 -15.75 1.17
N ALA A 75 4.50 -15.23 0.55
CA ALA A 75 5.40 -16.02 -0.29
C ALA A 75 6.22 -17.06 0.50
N VAL A 76 6.64 -16.71 1.71
CA VAL A 76 7.35 -17.63 2.62
C VAL A 76 6.42 -18.80 3.01
N ALA A 77 5.18 -18.50 3.39
CA ALA A 77 4.15 -19.49 3.69
C ALA A 77 3.84 -20.41 2.49
N HIS A 78 3.64 -19.83 1.31
CA HIS A 78 3.35 -20.57 0.07
C HIS A 78 4.47 -21.57 -0.27
N HIS A 79 5.73 -21.22 0.00
CA HIS A 79 6.87 -22.11 -0.21
C HIS A 79 7.17 -23.05 0.97
N GLY A 80 6.21 -23.27 1.88
CA GLY A 80 6.27 -24.30 2.92
C GLY A 80 7.05 -23.92 4.18
N TRP A 81 7.36 -22.64 4.37
CA TRP A 81 8.04 -22.14 5.57
C TRP A 81 7.09 -21.33 6.44
N GLU A 82 7.28 -21.37 7.76
CA GLU A 82 6.56 -20.49 8.69
C GLU A 82 7.29 -19.13 8.76
N PRO A 83 6.64 -18.01 8.40
CA PRO A 83 7.25 -16.69 8.43
C PRO A 83 7.25 -16.10 9.85
N VAL A 84 8.38 -16.18 10.56
CA VAL A 84 8.52 -15.52 11.87
C VAL A 84 8.97 -14.08 11.70
N THR A 85 8.01 -13.15 11.76
CA THR A 85 8.24 -11.72 11.53
C THR A 85 8.51 -10.93 12.81
N ARG A 86 9.51 -10.04 12.79
CA ARG A 86 9.73 -9.01 13.81
C ARG A 86 9.83 -7.63 13.16
N LEU A 87 9.09 -6.65 13.69
CA LEU A 87 9.14 -5.26 13.23
C LEU A 87 10.12 -4.47 14.08
N LEU A 88 10.92 -3.61 13.44
CA LEU A 88 11.95 -2.78 14.08
C LEU A 88 12.82 -3.57 15.08
N PRO A 89 13.43 -4.69 14.66
CA PRO A 89 14.03 -5.66 15.58
C PRO A 89 15.29 -5.15 16.29
N HIS A 90 15.86 -4.02 15.86
CA HIS A 90 17.12 -3.50 16.41
C HIS A 90 17.09 -1.96 16.51
N PRO A 91 17.05 -1.38 17.71
CA PRO A 91 17.01 0.08 17.90
C PRO A 91 18.18 0.82 17.25
N GLU A 92 19.40 0.28 17.36
CA GLU A 92 20.62 0.86 16.77
C GLU A 92 20.70 0.76 15.22
N ARG A 93 19.75 0.07 14.58
CA ARG A 93 19.70 -0.06 13.11
C ARG A 93 18.35 0.43 12.62
N PRO A 94 18.09 1.74 12.66
CA PRO A 94 16.76 2.30 12.38
C PRO A 94 16.32 2.11 10.93
N ASP A 95 17.22 1.78 10.01
CA ASP A 95 16.90 1.41 8.63
C ASP A 95 16.38 -0.03 8.49
N LEU A 96 16.65 -0.91 9.47
CA LEU A 96 16.13 -2.28 9.49
C LEU A 96 14.69 -2.29 10.00
N LEU A 97 13.75 -2.28 9.07
CA LEU A 97 12.33 -2.10 9.36
C LEU A 97 11.64 -3.40 9.77
N ALA A 98 12.07 -4.54 9.21
CA ALA A 98 11.57 -5.84 9.62
C ALA A 98 12.59 -6.96 9.36
N THR A 99 12.41 -8.07 10.07
CA THR A 99 13.00 -9.36 9.72
C THR A 99 11.91 -10.40 9.53
N VAL A 100 12.09 -11.31 8.58
CA VAL A 100 11.25 -12.49 8.38
C VAL A 100 12.17 -13.71 8.39
N ARG A 101 12.12 -14.48 9.47
CA ARG A 101 12.90 -15.71 9.61
C ARG A 101 12.10 -16.89 9.09
N LEU A 102 12.72 -17.70 8.24
CA LEU A 102 12.12 -18.89 7.64
C LEU A 102 12.21 -20.04 8.64
N ALA A 103 11.14 -20.28 9.40
CA ALA A 103 11.04 -21.36 10.37
C ALA A 103 10.42 -22.61 9.74
N ARG A 104 10.68 -23.80 10.31
CA ARG A 104 9.96 -25.00 9.89
C ARG A 104 8.48 -24.86 10.26
N ALA A 105 7.58 -25.15 9.32
CA ALA A 105 6.16 -25.20 9.60
C ALA A 105 5.88 -26.29 10.64
N ALA A 106 5.15 -25.93 11.71
CA ALA A 106 4.72 -26.86 12.75
C ALA A 106 3.27 -27.33 12.56
N GLY A 107 2.61 -26.94 11.46
CA GLY A 107 1.20 -27.20 11.16
C GLY A 107 0.71 -26.39 9.95
N ALA A 108 -0.60 -26.30 9.76
CA ALA A 108 -1.20 -25.47 8.73
C ALA A 108 -0.89 -23.97 8.98
N THR A 109 -0.39 -23.28 7.97
CA THR A 109 -0.05 -21.85 8.07
C THR A 109 -1.32 -21.02 8.27
N SER A 110 -1.27 -20.02 9.16
CA SER A 110 -2.41 -19.15 9.47
C SER A 110 -2.73 -18.10 8.39
N LEU A 111 -1.90 -18.03 7.33
CA LEU A 111 -2.09 -17.12 6.20
C LEU A 111 -2.92 -17.84 5.12
N PRO A 112 -4.03 -17.24 4.66
CA PRO A 112 -4.72 -17.72 3.47
C PRO A 112 -3.75 -17.75 2.28
N ASP A 113 -3.92 -18.70 1.36
CA ASP A 113 -3.08 -18.76 0.16
C ASP A 113 -3.45 -17.62 -0.80
N LEU A 114 -2.82 -16.47 -0.58
CA LEU A 114 -2.96 -15.25 -1.36
C LEU A 114 -1.83 -15.10 -2.39
N TYR A 115 -1.00 -16.13 -2.57
CA TYR A 115 0.21 -16.01 -3.39
C TYR A 115 -0.12 -15.69 -4.84
N GLU A 116 -1.04 -16.43 -5.46
CA GLU A 116 -1.44 -16.15 -6.85
C GLU A 116 -2.18 -14.81 -7.01
N VAL A 117 -2.88 -14.37 -5.97
CA VAL A 117 -3.65 -13.12 -5.97
C VAL A 117 -2.73 -11.90 -6.00
N LEU A 118 -1.53 -11.99 -5.40
CA LEU A 118 -0.59 -10.87 -5.32
C LEU A 118 -0.18 -10.32 -6.68
N TRP A 119 -0.07 -11.20 -7.68
CA TRP A 119 0.34 -10.87 -9.05
C TRP A 119 -0.75 -10.11 -9.83
N HIS A 120 -2.00 -10.25 -9.40
CA HIS A 120 -3.18 -9.64 -10.04
C HIS A 120 -3.63 -8.34 -9.35
N ARG A 121 -3.04 -8.01 -8.19
CA ARG A 121 -3.39 -6.80 -7.44
C ARG A 121 -2.83 -5.56 -8.15
N HIS A 122 -3.72 -4.65 -8.54
CA HIS A 122 -3.36 -3.34 -9.09
C HIS A 122 -4.23 -2.23 -8.52
N SER A 123 -3.65 -1.04 -8.30
CA SER A 123 -4.43 0.15 -7.97
C SER A 123 -5.22 0.60 -9.21
N SER A 124 -6.53 0.78 -9.07
CA SER A 124 -7.38 1.27 -10.16
C SER A 124 -7.80 2.71 -9.91
N ARG A 125 -7.60 3.57 -10.92
CA ARG A 125 -7.99 4.98 -10.95
C ARG A 125 -9.03 5.22 -12.06
N PHE A 126 -9.93 4.26 -12.23
CA PHE A 126 -11.05 4.32 -13.16
C PHE A 126 -12.38 4.37 -12.38
N PRO A 127 -13.49 4.79 -13.03
CA PRO A 127 -14.82 4.70 -12.46
C PRO A 127 -15.16 3.27 -12.03
N PHE A 128 -15.81 3.13 -10.88
CA PHE A 128 -16.37 1.85 -10.45
C PHE A 128 -17.86 1.77 -10.78
N SER A 129 -18.36 0.54 -10.88
CA SER A 129 -19.77 0.27 -11.14
C SER A 129 -20.64 0.66 -9.93
N ARG A 130 -21.95 0.74 -10.15
CA ARG A 130 -22.94 1.02 -9.10
C ARG A 130 -23.29 -0.21 -8.25
N GLN A 131 -22.73 -1.37 -8.57
CA GLN A 131 -23.02 -2.61 -7.86
C GLN A 131 -22.45 -2.52 -6.42
N PRO A 132 -23.28 -2.68 -5.38
CA PRO A 132 -22.81 -2.63 -4.01
C PRO A 132 -21.98 -3.87 -3.67
N LEU A 133 -20.99 -3.70 -2.80
CA LEU A 133 -20.28 -4.84 -2.20
C LEU A 133 -21.17 -5.49 -1.13
N PRO A 134 -21.25 -6.83 -1.08
CA PRO A 134 -21.98 -7.54 -0.02
C PRO A 134 -21.45 -7.19 1.38
N ARG A 135 -22.35 -7.11 2.38
CA ARG A 135 -21.96 -6.82 3.77
C ARG A 135 -20.99 -7.85 4.35
N SER A 136 -21.13 -9.12 3.98
CA SER A 136 -20.19 -10.19 4.35
C SER A 136 -18.78 -9.91 3.86
N LEU A 137 -18.64 -9.41 2.63
CA LEU A 137 -17.36 -9.05 2.05
C LEU A 137 -16.72 -7.83 2.75
N LEU A 138 -17.54 -6.85 3.15
CA LEU A 138 -17.05 -5.73 3.97
C LEU A 138 -16.57 -6.18 5.35
N ALA A 139 -17.25 -7.14 5.97
CA ALA A 139 -16.82 -7.75 7.23
C ALA A 139 -15.49 -8.51 7.05
N GLU A 140 -15.34 -9.27 5.97
CA GLU A 140 -14.09 -9.98 5.64
C GLU A 140 -12.91 -9.01 5.45
N PHE A 141 -13.14 -7.83 4.84
CA PHE A 141 -12.11 -6.79 4.78
C PHE A 141 -11.77 -6.21 6.16
N GLY A 142 -12.76 -6.09 7.04
CA GLY A 142 -12.56 -5.75 8.45
C GLY A 142 -11.68 -6.77 9.17
N ASP A 143 -11.99 -8.06 9.01
CA ASP A 143 -11.24 -9.17 9.61
C ASP A 143 -9.82 -9.26 9.06
N ALA A 144 -9.63 -9.03 7.75
CA ALA A 144 -8.33 -8.95 7.11
C ALA A 144 -7.44 -7.85 7.72
N ALA A 145 -8.01 -6.67 7.99
CA ALA A 145 -7.29 -5.60 8.68
C ALA A 145 -7.01 -5.95 10.15
N HIS A 146 -8.00 -6.54 10.83
CA HIS A 146 -7.90 -6.92 12.24
C HIS A 146 -6.82 -7.96 12.50
N ALA A 147 -6.68 -8.95 11.61
CA ALA A 147 -5.66 -9.98 11.69
C ALA A 147 -4.22 -9.42 11.69
N GLU A 148 -4.03 -8.19 11.21
CA GLU A 148 -2.75 -7.49 11.17
C GLU A 148 -2.66 -6.35 12.23
N GLY A 149 -3.62 -6.28 13.14
CA GLY A 149 -3.66 -5.32 14.25
C GLY A 149 -4.15 -3.92 13.86
N ALA A 150 -4.90 -3.79 12.76
CA ALA A 150 -5.51 -2.55 12.31
C ALA A 150 -7.04 -2.62 12.32
N LEU A 151 -7.69 -1.48 12.11
CA LEU A 151 -9.14 -1.37 11.95
C LEU A 151 -9.43 -0.85 10.54
N LEU A 152 -10.35 -1.49 9.83
CA LEU A 152 -10.92 -0.93 8.60
C LEU A 152 -12.31 -0.36 8.91
N TRP A 153 -12.45 0.95 8.78
CA TRP A 153 -13.70 1.65 9.04
C TRP A 153 -14.36 2.10 7.75
N PHE A 154 -15.65 1.78 7.60
CA PHE A 154 -16.51 2.30 6.54
C PHE A 154 -17.33 3.49 7.06
N PRO A 155 -16.99 4.75 6.69
CA PRO A 155 -17.75 5.95 7.07
C PRO A 155 -19.20 5.94 6.57
N GLU A 156 -20.11 6.50 7.36
CA GLU A 156 -21.47 6.83 6.93
C GLU A 156 -21.45 7.99 5.91
N PRO A 157 -22.55 8.28 5.18
CA PRO A 157 -22.52 9.28 4.10
C PRO A 157 -21.98 10.67 4.49
N PRO A 158 -22.33 11.27 5.64
CA PRO A 158 -21.77 12.57 6.04
C PRO A 158 -20.27 12.50 6.36
N GLU A 159 -19.80 11.38 6.91
CA GLU A 159 -18.38 11.15 7.21
C GLU A 159 -17.60 10.90 5.91
N THR A 160 -18.20 10.19 4.95
CA THR A 160 -17.64 9.95 3.62
C THR A 160 -17.43 11.27 2.89
N ALA A 161 -18.43 12.16 2.89
CA ALA A 161 -18.32 13.49 2.30
C ALA A 161 -17.15 14.29 2.91
N ARG A 162 -16.99 14.22 4.24
CA ARG A 162 -15.88 14.88 4.95
C ARG A 162 -14.51 14.32 4.56
N VAL A 163 -14.37 12.99 4.46
CA VAL A 163 -13.12 12.33 4.03
C VAL A 163 -12.75 12.75 2.61
N LEU A 164 -13.72 12.79 1.70
CA LEU A 164 -13.51 13.23 0.32
C LEU A 164 -13.18 14.73 0.24
N GLN A 165 -13.83 15.58 1.03
CA GLN A 165 -13.51 17.00 1.12
C GLN A 165 -12.09 17.24 1.61
N ALA A 166 -11.67 16.57 2.68
CA ALA A 166 -10.30 16.67 3.19
C ALA A 166 -9.26 16.18 2.15
N THR A 167 -9.60 15.14 1.40
CA THR A 167 -8.73 14.62 0.32
C THR A 167 -8.60 15.61 -0.84
N ARG A 168 -9.70 16.26 -1.23
CA ARG A 168 -9.70 17.30 -2.27
C ARG A 168 -8.90 18.53 -1.86
N GLU A 169 -9.12 19.02 -0.64
CA GLU A 169 -8.36 20.14 -0.08
C GLU A 169 -6.86 19.83 -0.06
N ALA A 170 -6.49 18.61 0.35
CA ALA A 170 -5.11 18.18 0.32
C ALA A 170 -4.52 18.17 -1.09
N GLU A 171 -5.29 17.72 -2.08
CA GLU A 171 -4.84 17.73 -3.48
C GLU A 171 -4.64 19.14 -4.02
N HIS A 172 -5.55 20.06 -3.69
CA HIS A 172 -5.39 21.48 -4.02
C HIS A 172 -4.10 22.05 -3.40
N ARG A 173 -3.82 21.78 -2.12
CA ARG A 173 -2.56 22.22 -1.49
C ARG A 173 -1.33 21.60 -2.14
N ASN A 174 -1.41 20.32 -2.51
CA ASN A 174 -0.29 19.60 -3.13
C ASN A 174 0.06 20.13 -4.52
N THR A 175 -0.93 20.62 -5.26
CA THR A 175 -0.73 21.22 -6.59
C THR A 175 -0.30 22.68 -6.52
N ALA A 176 -0.75 23.43 -5.50
CA ALA A 176 -0.36 24.80 -5.26
C ALA A 176 1.07 24.95 -4.67
N ASP A 177 1.53 23.97 -3.89
CA ASP A 177 2.90 23.94 -3.37
C ASP A 177 3.88 23.50 -4.46
N ALA A 178 4.78 24.40 -4.88
CA ALA A 178 5.70 24.16 -5.99
C ALA A 178 6.65 22.98 -5.77
N ASP A 179 7.13 22.79 -4.55
CA ASP A 179 8.07 21.73 -4.19
C ASP A 179 7.37 20.36 -4.18
N ARG A 180 6.18 20.28 -3.58
CA ARG A 180 5.36 19.05 -3.59
C ARG A 180 4.90 18.69 -5.00
N ALA A 181 4.47 19.68 -5.78
CA ALA A 181 4.08 19.46 -7.17
C ALA A 181 5.27 18.99 -8.02
N ALA A 182 6.47 19.57 -7.83
CA ALA A 182 7.69 19.14 -8.51
C ALA A 182 8.13 17.74 -8.10
N GLU A 183 8.11 17.42 -6.80
CA GLU A 183 8.40 16.09 -6.28
C GLU A 183 7.43 15.06 -6.85
N SER A 184 6.13 15.36 -6.85
CA SER A 184 5.10 14.47 -7.40
C SER A 184 5.32 14.21 -8.90
N ARG A 185 5.58 15.26 -9.70
CA ARG A 185 5.86 15.14 -11.14
C ARG A 185 7.05 14.24 -11.43
N ARG A 186 8.12 14.35 -10.64
CA ARG A 186 9.35 13.56 -10.80
C ARG A 186 9.12 12.05 -10.67
N TRP A 187 8.02 11.65 -10.03
CA TRP A 187 7.63 10.25 -9.88
C TRP A 187 6.64 9.76 -10.93
N VAL A 188 6.20 10.62 -11.85
CA VAL A 188 5.55 10.16 -13.07
C VAL A 188 6.65 9.84 -14.08
N ARG A 189 6.81 8.55 -14.41
CA ARG A 189 7.92 8.05 -15.21
C ARG A 189 7.41 7.06 -16.26
N ALA A 190 7.89 7.19 -17.49
CA ALA A 190 7.66 6.16 -18.50
C ALA A 190 8.29 4.84 -18.04
N ALA A 191 7.52 3.75 -18.12
CA ALA A 191 7.95 2.43 -17.63
C ALA A 191 9.19 1.89 -18.35
N GLU A 192 9.42 2.32 -19.59
CA GLU A 192 10.61 2.02 -20.39
C GLU A 192 11.90 2.58 -19.79
N HIS A 193 11.80 3.71 -19.08
CA HIS A 193 12.96 4.46 -18.60
C HIS A 193 13.27 4.19 -17.11
N SER A 194 12.31 3.64 -16.37
CA SER A 194 12.50 3.35 -14.96
C SER A 194 11.59 2.24 -14.47
N ARG A 195 12.16 1.34 -13.66
CA ARG A 195 11.38 0.38 -12.88
C ARG A 195 10.71 0.97 -11.64
N LEU A 196 10.84 2.28 -11.45
CA LEU A 196 10.26 3.06 -10.36
C LEU A 196 9.27 4.09 -10.89
N GLY A 197 8.38 4.58 -10.03
CA GLY A 197 7.45 5.64 -10.38
C GLY A 197 6.16 5.14 -11.04
N VAL A 198 5.23 6.07 -11.22
CA VAL A 198 3.90 5.83 -11.77
C VAL A 198 3.95 6.05 -13.29
N PRO A 199 3.64 5.04 -14.12
CA PRO A 199 3.54 5.25 -15.56
C PRO A 199 2.31 6.08 -15.92
N ALA A 200 2.38 6.82 -17.03
CA ALA A 200 1.29 7.67 -17.52
C ALA A 200 -0.04 6.91 -17.63
N ALA A 201 0.00 5.66 -18.13
CA ALA A 201 -1.18 4.80 -18.20
C ALA A 201 -1.85 4.54 -16.84
N ALA A 202 -1.08 4.54 -15.74
CA ALA A 202 -1.58 4.32 -14.39
C ALA A 202 -2.12 5.58 -13.71
N LEU A 203 -2.01 6.76 -14.32
CA LEU A 203 -2.61 8.00 -13.79
C LEU A 203 -4.14 7.92 -13.79
N GLY A 204 -4.72 7.17 -14.73
CA GLY A 204 -6.16 6.98 -14.85
C GLY A 204 -6.87 8.18 -15.49
N VAL A 205 -8.18 8.24 -15.29
CA VAL A 205 -9.07 9.31 -15.81
C VAL A 205 -9.55 10.19 -14.67
N GLN A 206 -9.86 11.46 -14.93
CA GLN A 206 -10.42 12.33 -13.89
C GLN A 206 -11.94 12.19 -13.79
N ASP A 207 -12.49 12.53 -12.63
CA ASP A 207 -13.94 12.63 -12.46
C ASP A 207 -14.46 13.96 -13.03
N VAL A 208 -15.38 13.92 -13.99
CA VAL A 208 -16.01 15.13 -14.56
C VAL A 208 -16.73 15.98 -13.51
N ARG A 209 -17.18 15.36 -12.41
CA ARG A 209 -17.86 16.04 -11.30
C ARG A 209 -16.90 16.48 -10.20
N ASP A 210 -15.63 16.13 -10.35
CA ASP A 210 -14.61 16.22 -9.32
C ASP A 210 -15.06 15.57 -8.00
N HIS A 211 -16.07 14.70 -7.97
CA HIS A 211 -16.64 14.17 -6.71
C HIS A 211 -15.64 13.25 -6.00
N VAL A 212 -14.86 12.48 -6.77
CA VAL A 212 -13.80 11.61 -6.28
C VAL A 212 -12.44 12.27 -6.56
N PRO A 213 -11.74 12.81 -5.54
CA PRO A 213 -10.49 13.55 -5.71
C PRO A 213 -9.31 12.61 -5.96
N THR A 214 -9.15 12.16 -7.20
CA THR A 214 -7.99 11.38 -7.65
C THR A 214 -6.73 12.25 -7.73
N ARG A 215 -5.57 11.70 -7.33
CA ARG A 215 -4.27 12.36 -7.42
C ARG A 215 -3.93 12.69 -8.88
N ASP A 216 -3.60 13.93 -9.18
CA ASP A 216 -3.20 14.44 -10.50
C ASP A 216 -1.67 14.31 -10.74
N PHE A 217 -0.94 14.00 -9.67
CA PHE A 217 0.51 13.87 -9.60
C PHE A 217 1.31 15.13 -10.00
N GLY A 218 0.67 16.28 -10.09
CA GLY A 218 1.20 17.51 -10.68
C GLY A 218 1.59 17.35 -12.15
N ALA A 219 1.25 16.22 -12.78
CA ALA A 219 1.76 15.77 -14.07
C ALA A 219 1.18 16.52 -15.26
N HIS A 220 0.16 17.33 -15.01
CA HIS A 220 -0.62 17.98 -16.05
C HIS A 220 -0.42 19.50 -15.96
N ARG A 221 0.47 20.04 -16.81
CA ARG A 221 0.59 21.50 -17.00
C ARG A 221 -0.57 22.09 -17.80
N HIS A 222 -1.39 21.23 -18.43
CA HIS A 222 -2.61 21.60 -19.16
C HIS A 222 -3.74 20.62 -18.81
N PRO A 223 -4.76 21.04 -18.04
CA PRO A 223 -5.88 20.20 -17.61
C PRO A 223 -6.70 19.57 -18.75
N SER A 224 -6.58 20.10 -19.97
CA SER A 224 -7.28 19.63 -21.18
C SER A 224 -6.86 18.24 -21.67
N VAL A 225 -5.83 17.63 -21.09
CA VAL A 225 -5.20 16.39 -21.59
C VAL A 225 -5.76 15.11 -20.94
N LEU A 226 -6.49 15.21 -19.83
CA LEU A 226 -7.08 14.05 -19.17
C LEU A 226 -8.51 13.83 -19.63
N GLN A 227 -8.77 12.67 -20.23
CA GLN A 227 -10.14 12.24 -20.49
C GLN A 227 -10.87 12.19 -19.14
N ALA A 228 -11.88 13.04 -18.97
CA ALA A 228 -12.72 13.01 -17.80
C ALA A 228 -13.91 12.06 -18.06
N ARG A 229 -14.28 11.26 -17.06
CA ARG A 229 -15.45 10.38 -17.10
C ARG A 229 -16.31 10.58 -15.86
N PRO A 230 -17.62 10.33 -15.90
CA PRO A 230 -18.43 10.31 -14.69
C PRO A 230 -18.01 9.13 -13.81
N TYR A 231 -17.67 9.42 -12.56
CA TYR A 231 -17.44 8.40 -11.54
C TYR A 231 -18.76 7.98 -10.87
N GLU A 232 -18.66 6.98 -9.99
CA GLU A 232 -19.75 6.57 -9.13
C GLU A 232 -20.24 7.73 -8.24
N ALA A 233 -21.56 7.91 -8.17
CA ALA A 233 -22.17 8.98 -7.38
C ALA A 233 -22.02 8.76 -5.86
N ARG A 234 -21.80 7.51 -5.43
CA ARG A 234 -21.64 7.11 -4.03
C ARG A 234 -20.45 6.15 -3.94
N PRO A 235 -19.20 6.65 -3.92
CA PRO A 235 -18.02 5.82 -3.80
C PRO A 235 -18.00 5.15 -2.43
N LEU A 236 -17.73 3.84 -2.39
CA LEU A 236 -17.49 3.15 -1.14
C LEU A 236 -16.09 3.51 -0.65
N ILE A 237 -16.04 4.29 0.42
CA ILE A 237 -14.81 4.70 1.08
C ILE A 237 -14.57 3.85 2.32
N ALA A 238 -13.31 3.47 2.53
CA ALA A 238 -12.85 2.86 3.75
C ALA A 238 -11.62 3.61 4.28
N VAL A 239 -11.47 3.68 5.59
CA VAL A 239 -10.33 4.29 6.26
C VAL A 239 -9.65 3.23 7.11
N LEU A 240 -8.39 2.94 6.80
CA LEU A 240 -7.57 2.05 7.60
C LEU A 240 -6.94 2.83 8.74
N CYS A 241 -7.09 2.35 9.97
CA CYS A 241 -6.61 2.99 11.18
C CYS A 241 -5.78 2.03 12.05
N THR A 242 -4.88 2.59 12.84
CA THR A 242 -4.10 1.85 13.86
C THR A 242 -4.34 2.39 15.26
N PRO A 243 -4.21 1.58 16.33
CA PRO A 243 -4.42 2.06 17.71
C PRO A 243 -3.48 3.19 18.11
N HIS A 244 -2.25 3.19 17.60
CA HIS A 244 -1.22 4.18 17.85
C HIS A 244 -0.60 4.68 16.52
N ASP A 245 0.31 5.65 16.60
CA ASP A 245 0.92 6.31 15.43
C ASP A 245 2.44 6.27 15.47
N ARG A 246 3.00 5.15 15.93
CA ARG A 246 4.45 4.94 15.97
C ARG A 246 4.90 4.23 14.69
N ARG A 247 6.21 4.22 14.44
CA ARG A 247 6.81 3.54 13.28
C ARG A 247 6.38 2.07 13.13
N ALA A 248 6.24 1.35 14.25
CA ALA A 248 5.73 -0.02 14.25
C ALA A 248 4.27 -0.11 13.78
N ASP A 249 3.44 0.87 14.16
CA ASP A 249 2.04 0.91 13.74
C ASP A 249 1.92 1.25 12.25
N TRP A 250 2.81 2.08 11.71
CA TRP A 250 2.84 2.34 10.26
C TRP A 250 3.20 1.07 9.46
N LEU A 251 4.13 0.25 9.96
CA LEU A 251 4.46 -1.05 9.37
C LEU A 251 3.28 -2.04 9.48
N ARG A 252 2.58 -2.07 10.63
CA ARG A 252 1.35 -2.87 10.79
C ARG A 252 0.25 -2.41 9.84
N ALA A 253 0.08 -1.10 9.68
CA ALA A 253 -0.87 -0.54 8.73
C ALA A 253 -0.55 -0.94 7.29
N GLY A 254 0.72 -1.00 6.91
CA GLY A 254 1.11 -1.53 5.61
C GLY A 254 0.74 -3.01 5.43
N GLN A 255 1.00 -3.85 6.43
CA GLN A 255 0.61 -5.25 6.38
C GLN A 255 -0.92 -5.41 6.31
N ALA A 256 -1.67 -4.68 7.14
CA ALA A 256 -3.13 -4.69 7.09
C ALA A 256 -3.68 -4.20 5.74
N LEU A 257 -3.09 -3.11 5.19
CA LEU A 257 -3.46 -2.55 3.90
C LEU A 257 -3.30 -3.61 2.81
N GLU A 258 -2.14 -4.25 2.71
CA GLU A 258 -1.92 -5.24 1.66
C GLU A 258 -2.84 -6.44 1.83
N ARG A 259 -3.14 -6.88 3.06
CA ARG A 259 -4.04 -8.02 3.29
C ARG A 259 -5.45 -7.69 2.79
N VAL A 260 -5.95 -6.50 3.10
CA VAL A 260 -7.24 -6.00 2.57
C VAL A 260 -7.22 -5.92 1.05
N LEU A 261 -6.14 -5.42 0.43
CA LEU A 261 -6.04 -5.30 -1.02
C LEU A 261 -6.01 -6.67 -1.72
N LEU A 262 -5.31 -7.66 -1.15
CA LEU A 262 -5.28 -9.03 -1.66
C LEU A 262 -6.65 -9.69 -1.50
N THR A 263 -7.27 -9.62 -0.32
CA THR A 263 -8.64 -10.13 -0.10
C THR A 263 -9.64 -9.49 -1.07
N ALA A 264 -9.59 -8.18 -1.26
CA ALA A 264 -10.43 -7.49 -2.25
C ALA A 264 -10.18 -8.02 -3.68
N THR A 265 -8.91 -8.20 -4.06
CA THR A 265 -8.53 -8.69 -5.40
C THR A 265 -9.05 -10.12 -5.64
N ALA A 266 -8.98 -11.00 -4.63
CA ALA A 266 -9.49 -12.36 -4.70
C ALA A 266 -11.00 -12.41 -5.00
N HIS A 267 -11.76 -11.42 -4.52
CA HIS A 267 -13.21 -11.28 -4.75
C HIS A 267 -13.54 -10.39 -5.97
N GLY A 268 -12.56 -10.10 -6.84
CA GLY A 268 -12.77 -9.27 -8.03
C GLY A 268 -13.00 -7.78 -7.75
N VAL A 269 -12.85 -7.34 -6.49
CA VAL A 269 -12.97 -5.93 -6.09
C VAL A 269 -11.68 -5.18 -6.46
N ARG A 270 -11.84 -3.94 -6.91
CA ARG A 270 -10.74 -3.03 -7.24
C ARG A 270 -10.61 -1.98 -6.15
N ALA A 271 -9.38 -1.52 -5.94
CA ALA A 271 -9.05 -0.53 -4.94
C ALA A 271 -8.32 0.66 -5.56
N SER A 272 -8.69 1.86 -5.13
CA SER A 272 -7.92 3.10 -5.31
C SER A 272 -7.39 3.55 -3.95
N LEU A 273 -6.15 4.04 -3.91
CA LEU A 273 -5.53 4.55 -2.69
C LEU A 273 -5.55 6.08 -2.73
N LEU A 274 -6.19 6.69 -1.74
CA LEU A 274 -6.31 8.14 -1.58
C LEU A 274 -5.41 8.57 -0.43
N HIS A 275 -4.17 8.97 -0.75
CA HIS A 275 -3.17 9.30 0.27
C HIS A 275 -3.17 10.78 0.69
N GLN A 276 -3.74 11.65 -0.14
CA GLN A 276 -3.49 13.10 -0.12
C GLN A 276 -3.76 13.73 1.25
N ALA A 277 -4.92 13.45 1.85
CA ALA A 277 -5.30 14.01 3.16
C ALA A 277 -4.36 13.59 4.29
N LEU A 278 -3.68 12.45 4.16
CA LEU A 278 -2.77 11.95 5.19
C LEU A 278 -1.46 12.75 5.18
N GLU A 279 -1.07 13.32 4.04
CA GLU A 279 0.16 14.10 3.86
C GLU A 279 0.18 15.38 4.70
N TRP A 280 -1.00 15.87 5.11
CA TRP A 280 -1.17 17.11 5.87
C TRP A 280 -1.67 16.80 7.30
N PRO A 281 -0.92 17.16 8.35
CA PRO A 281 -1.30 16.82 9.73
C PRO A 281 -2.67 17.34 10.17
N ASP A 282 -3.09 18.52 9.70
CA ASP A 282 -4.40 19.11 9.98
C ASP A 282 -5.54 18.39 9.27
N LEU A 283 -5.39 18.09 7.97
CA LEU A 283 -6.40 17.36 7.21
C LEU A 283 -6.53 15.91 7.66
N ARG A 284 -5.42 15.27 8.03
CA ARG A 284 -5.42 13.92 8.61
C ARG A 284 -6.25 13.82 9.89
N ARG A 285 -6.34 14.89 10.69
CA ARG A 285 -7.21 14.91 11.87
C ARG A 285 -8.69 14.87 11.51
N HIS A 286 -9.09 15.43 10.36
CA HIS A 286 -10.47 15.37 9.87
C HIS A 286 -10.90 13.98 9.40
N LEU A 287 -9.95 13.07 9.18
CA LEU A 287 -10.22 11.67 8.85
C LEU A 287 -10.57 10.82 10.08
N ARG A 288 -10.58 11.41 11.29
CA ARG A 288 -11.04 10.73 12.50
C ARG A 288 -12.57 10.81 12.58
N SER A 289 -13.22 9.72 13.00
CA SER A 289 -14.67 9.73 13.19
C SER A 289 -15.05 10.72 14.33
N PRO A 290 -16.05 11.59 14.11
CA PRO A 290 -16.46 12.63 15.06
C PRO A 290 -17.18 12.12 16.32
N ALA A 291 -17.61 10.85 16.40
CA ALA A 291 -18.50 10.40 17.48
C ALA A 291 -17.92 9.24 18.32
N GLY A 292 -17.61 9.53 19.59
CA GLY A 292 -17.76 8.63 20.74
C GLY A 292 -16.90 7.37 20.85
N ARG A 293 -16.03 7.04 19.88
CA ARG A 293 -15.07 5.92 19.99
C ARG A 293 -13.74 6.33 19.37
N PRO A 294 -12.60 6.27 20.08
CA PRO A 294 -11.30 6.48 19.45
C PRO A 294 -11.02 5.31 18.50
N ARG A 295 -11.34 5.47 17.20
CA ARG A 295 -11.11 4.46 16.15
C ARG A 295 -9.65 4.42 15.66
N GLY A 296 -8.71 4.95 16.44
CA GLY A 296 -7.29 4.98 16.13
C GLY A 296 -6.82 6.16 15.28
N HIS A 297 -5.65 6.00 14.69
CA HIS A 297 -4.94 6.96 13.83
C HIS A 297 -5.11 6.55 12.36
N PRO A 298 -5.67 7.40 11.49
CA PRO A 298 -5.83 7.10 10.06
C PRO A 298 -4.48 6.88 9.37
N GLN A 299 -4.34 5.80 8.61
CA GLN A 299 -3.09 5.40 7.92
C GLN A 299 -3.27 5.30 6.40
N MET A 300 -4.48 4.99 5.91
CA MET A 300 -4.80 4.96 4.49
C MET A 300 -6.29 5.23 4.26
N VAL A 301 -6.66 5.91 3.17
CA VAL A 301 -8.02 5.97 2.67
C VAL A 301 -8.11 5.16 1.39
N LEU A 302 -9.10 4.29 1.30
CA LEU A 302 -9.36 3.43 0.16
C LEU A 302 -10.69 3.77 -0.48
N ARG A 303 -10.73 3.72 -1.82
CA ARG A 303 -11.97 3.61 -2.59
C ARG A 303 -12.08 2.19 -3.10
N LEU A 304 -13.21 1.52 -2.85
CA LEU A 304 -13.41 0.11 -3.21
C LEU A 304 -14.63 -0.04 -4.13
N GLY A 305 -14.57 -0.97 -5.09
CA GLY A 305 -15.72 -1.28 -5.94
C GLY A 305 -15.39 -2.23 -7.09
N TYR A 306 -16.42 -2.69 -7.79
CA TYR A 306 -16.23 -3.47 -9.02
C TYR A 306 -15.95 -2.54 -10.19
N GLY A 307 -14.95 -2.86 -11.01
CA GLY A 307 -14.57 -2.04 -12.14
C GLY A 307 -13.35 -2.58 -12.88
N PRO A 308 -12.84 -1.84 -13.87
CA PRO A 308 -11.67 -2.28 -14.62
C PRO A 308 -10.44 -2.38 -13.72
N GLN A 309 -9.63 -3.40 -13.99
CA GLN A 309 -8.32 -3.55 -13.38
C GLN A 309 -7.44 -2.36 -13.78
N GLY A 310 -6.69 -1.81 -12.83
CA GLY A 310 -5.69 -0.81 -13.14
C GLY A 310 -4.53 -1.43 -13.93
N PRO A 311 -3.84 -0.66 -14.79
CA PRO A 311 -2.70 -1.19 -15.54
C PRO A 311 -1.56 -1.58 -14.58
N PRO A 312 -0.70 -2.52 -15.00
CA PRO A 312 0.50 -2.84 -14.25
C PRO A 312 1.42 -1.62 -14.17
N SER A 313 2.09 -1.49 -13.02
CA SER A 313 3.18 -0.54 -12.81
C SER A 313 4.47 -1.34 -12.71
N PRO A 314 5.60 -0.83 -13.21
CA PRO A 314 6.84 -1.60 -13.22
C PRO A 314 7.33 -1.88 -11.81
N ARG A 315 8.09 -2.97 -11.68
CA ARG A 315 8.71 -3.44 -10.43
C ARG A 315 10.17 -3.72 -10.66
N ARG A 316 11.00 -3.41 -9.66
CA ARG A 316 12.40 -3.82 -9.62
C ARG A 316 12.45 -5.34 -9.46
N THR A 317 13.41 -5.96 -10.15
CA THR A 317 13.61 -7.42 -10.10
C THR A 317 14.13 -7.86 -8.74
N ALA A 318 14.06 -9.16 -8.42
CA ALA A 318 14.67 -9.68 -7.20
C ALA A 318 16.16 -9.34 -7.11
N LEU A 319 16.89 -9.43 -8.22
CA LEU A 319 18.31 -9.07 -8.31
C LEU A 319 18.55 -7.58 -8.03
N ASP A 320 17.66 -6.70 -8.46
CA ASP A 320 17.78 -5.25 -8.23
C ASP A 320 17.66 -4.85 -6.74
N VAL A 321 16.99 -5.69 -5.92
CA VAL A 321 16.63 -5.36 -4.53
C VAL A 321 17.26 -6.28 -3.48
N LEU A 322 17.74 -7.46 -3.86
CA LEU A 322 18.35 -8.44 -2.96
C LEU A 322 19.86 -8.29 -2.93
N THR A 323 20.42 -8.11 -1.73
CA THR A 323 21.85 -8.28 -1.48
C THR A 323 22.08 -9.62 -0.78
N ARG A 324 22.96 -10.45 -1.35
CA ARG A 324 23.44 -11.69 -0.73
C ARG A 324 24.72 -11.39 0.05
N VAL A 325 24.86 -11.97 1.23
CA VAL A 325 26.09 -12.00 2.02
C VAL A 325 26.45 -13.44 2.23
#